data_AF-A0A7J2KGG5-F1
#
_entry.id   AF-A0A7J2KGG5-F1
#
_cell.length_a   1.000
_cell.length_b   1.000
_cell.length_c   1.000
_cell.angle_alpha   90.00
_cell.angle_beta   90.00
_cell.angle_gamma   90.00
#
_symmetry.space_group_name_H-M   'P 1'
#
loop_
_entity.id
_entity.type
_entity.pdbx_description
1 polymer ?
#
loop_
_entity_poly.entity_id
_entity_poly.type
_entity_poly.pdbx_seq_one_letter_code
_entity_poly.pdbx_strand_id
1 'polypeptide(L)'
;MAEIEAKKLLINFSKQNNIRIFSDGDIDGVFGTGLLLLGLYRSNVEIPLRNIRFPHPLSFRKLKIYNSILIELPITKGLKYFGENVLIDHHKDFSEVTLYRDFEKVIQVKMD
;
A
#
# COMPACT_ATOMS: atom_id res chain seq x y z
N MET A 1 11.69 -6.55 15.33
CA MET A 1 10.79 -7.68 14.96
C MET A 1 9.67 -7.22 14.02
N ALA A 2 9.01 -6.10 14.32
CA ALA A 2 7.98 -5.51 13.47
C ALA A 2 8.43 -5.27 12.01
N GLU A 3 9.62 -4.70 11.79
CA GLU A 3 10.15 -4.50 10.43
C GLU A 3 10.25 -5.79 9.60
N ILE A 4 10.66 -6.90 10.24
CA ILE A 4 10.77 -8.21 9.59
C ILE A 4 9.38 -8.70 9.18
N GLU A 5 8.38 -8.49 10.03
CA GLU A 5 7.00 -8.87 9.77
C GLU A 5 6.38 -8.03 8.65
N ALA A 6 6.57 -6.70 8.69
CA ALA A 6 6.14 -5.78 7.63
C ALA A 6 6.77 -6.17 6.29
N LYS A 7 8.08 -6.43 6.27
CA LYS A 7 8.80 -6.88 5.07
C LYS A 7 8.24 -8.21 4.54
N LYS A 8 8.00 -9.20 5.41
CA LYS A 8 7.42 -10.49 5.01
C LYS A 8 6.02 -10.31 4.43
N LEU A 9 5.17 -9.50 5.06
CA LEU A 9 3.83 -9.19 4.58
C LEU A 9 3.87 -8.56 3.18
N LEU A 10 4.68 -7.50 3.00
CA LEU A 10 4.82 -6.80 1.73
C LEU A 10 5.33 -7.70 0.62
N ILE A 11 6.38 -8.48 0.86
CA ILE A 11 6.94 -9.39 -0.16
C ILE A 11 5.92 -10.47 -0.53
N ASN A 12 5.28 -11.10 0.45
CA ASN A 12 4.32 -12.18 0.19
C ASN A 12 3.10 -11.67 -0.57
N PHE A 13 2.58 -10.51 -0.19
CA PHE A 13 1.47 -9.88 -0.90
C PHE A 13 1.87 -9.50 -2.33
N SER A 14 3.06 -8.92 -2.53
CA SER A 14 3.53 -8.48 -3.84
C SER A 14 3.83 -9.61 -4.83
N LYS A 15 3.98 -10.86 -4.35
CA LYS A 15 4.14 -12.05 -5.22
C LYS A 15 2.84 -12.50 -5.89
N GLN A 16 1.69 -11.94 -5.50
CA GLN A 16 0.43 -12.22 -6.18
C GLN A 16 0.45 -11.64 -7.60
N ASN A 17 -0.08 -12.37 -8.58
CA ASN A 17 -0.10 -11.91 -9.98
C ASN A 17 -0.94 -10.63 -10.13
N ASN A 18 -0.42 -9.67 -10.91
CA ASN A 18 -1.10 -8.41 -11.26
C ASN A 18 -1.44 -7.46 -10.09
N ILE A 19 -0.62 -7.44 -9.03
CA ILE A 19 -0.69 -6.41 -7.98
C ILE A 19 -0.65 -5.02 -8.60
N ARG A 20 -1.56 -4.16 -8.13
CA ARG A 20 -1.57 -2.72 -8.43
C ARG A 20 -1.09 -1.94 -7.20
N ILE A 21 -0.45 -0.81 -7.45
CA ILE A 21 -0.05 0.15 -6.42
C ILE A 21 -0.81 1.44 -6.65
N PHE A 22 -1.54 1.90 -5.64
CA PHE A 22 -2.17 3.21 -5.61
C PHE A 22 -1.46 4.07 -4.56
N SER A 23 -1.02 5.26 -4.93
CA SER A 23 -0.32 6.14 -4.00
C SER A 23 -0.88 7.55 -4.03
N ASP A 24 -0.77 8.28 -2.92
CA ASP A 24 -1.00 9.72 -2.95
C ASP A 24 0.00 10.39 -3.91
N GLY A 25 -0.47 11.40 -4.62
CA GLY A 25 0.29 12.11 -5.65
C GLY A 25 1.21 13.20 -5.09
N ASP A 26 1.23 13.39 -3.77
CA ASP A 26 2.18 14.28 -3.12
C ASP A 26 3.61 13.70 -3.08
N ILE A 27 4.55 14.48 -2.57
CA ILE A 27 5.96 14.12 -2.56
C ILE A 27 6.21 12.85 -1.73
N ASP A 28 5.52 12.71 -0.59
CA ASP A 28 5.69 11.58 0.33
C ASP A 28 5.19 10.28 -0.31
N GLY A 29 4.02 10.32 -0.94
CA GLY A 29 3.47 9.18 -1.70
C GLY A 29 4.35 8.79 -2.90
N VAL A 30 4.94 9.75 -3.61
CA VAL A 30 5.85 9.47 -4.73
C VAL A 30 7.16 8.83 -4.26
N PHE A 31 7.80 9.39 -3.22
CA PHE A 31 9.03 8.82 -2.66
C PHE A 31 8.78 7.45 -2.03
N GLY A 32 7.71 7.30 -1.25
CA GLY A 32 7.30 6.04 -0.65
C GLY A 32 7.07 4.95 -1.69
N THR A 33 6.46 5.29 -2.83
CA THR A 33 6.31 4.38 -3.97
C THR A 33 7.67 3.94 -4.52
N GLY A 34 8.58 4.89 -4.77
CA GLY A 34 9.93 4.57 -5.28
C GLY A 34 10.71 3.66 -4.35
N LEU A 35 10.67 3.93 -3.04
CA LEU A 35 11.34 3.12 -2.02
C LEU A 35 10.76 1.70 -1.93
N LEU A 36 9.42 1.56 -1.99
CA LEU A 36 8.76 0.26 -2.05
C LEU A 36 9.24 -0.53 -3.27
N LEU A 37 9.21 0.07 -4.47
CA LEU A 37 9.64 -0.60 -5.70
C LEU A 37 11.10 -1.04 -5.61
N LEU A 38 11.99 -0.20 -5.09
CA LEU A 38 13.40 -0.54 -4.88
C LEU A 38 13.56 -1.72 -3.92
N GLY A 39 12.81 -1.74 -2.82
CA GLY A 39 12.81 -2.83 -1.84
C GLY A 39 12.29 -4.14 -2.42
N LEU A 40 11.23 -4.09 -3.23
CA LEU A 40 10.66 -5.24 -3.92
C LEU A 40 11.61 -5.78 -4.99
N TYR A 41 12.23 -4.89 -5.78
CA TYR A 41 13.23 -5.26 -6.79
C TYR A 41 14.40 -6.01 -6.15
N ARG A 42 14.94 -5.50 -5.04
CA ARG A 42 15.99 -6.17 -4.24
C ARG A 42 15.55 -7.52 -3.66
N SER A 43 14.25 -7.78 -3.62
CA SER A 43 13.64 -9.02 -3.14
C SER A 43 13.18 -9.93 -4.30
N ASN A 44 13.63 -9.68 -5.52
CA ASN A 44 13.25 -10.38 -6.75
C ASN A 44 11.74 -10.33 -7.06
N VAL A 45 11.09 -9.21 -6.73
CA VAL A 45 9.70 -8.92 -7.09
C VAL A 45 9.68 -7.67 -7.96
N GLU A 46 9.30 -7.82 -9.22
CA GLU A 46 9.19 -6.70 -10.16
C GLU A 46 7.72 -6.32 -10.35
N ILE A 47 7.40 -5.05 -10.11
CA ILE A 47 6.09 -4.48 -10.38
C ILE A 47 6.20 -3.56 -11.59
N PRO A 48 5.51 -3.86 -12.71
CA PRO A 48 5.54 -3.00 -13.89
C PRO A 48 5.03 -1.59 -13.57
N LEU A 49 5.69 -0.54 -14.06
CA LEU A 49 5.26 0.85 -13.86
C LEU A 49 3.80 1.10 -14.29
N ARG A 50 3.33 0.38 -15.31
CA ARG A 50 1.92 0.44 -15.75
C ARG A 50 0.91 0.04 -14.68
N ASN A 51 1.32 -0.66 -13.62
CA ASN A 51 0.47 -1.07 -12.50
C ASN A 51 0.44 -0.03 -11.36
N ILE A 52 1.18 1.07 -11.50
CA ILE A 52 1.25 2.14 -10.51
C ILE A 52 0.30 3.27 -10.92
N ARG A 53 -0.46 3.79 -9.96
CA ARG A 53 -1.42 4.88 -10.17
C ARG A 53 -1.35 5.90 -9.04
N PHE A 54 -1.36 7.17 -9.43
CA PHE A 54 -1.49 8.31 -8.53
C PHE A 54 -2.86 8.97 -8.78
N PRO A 55 -3.94 8.45 -8.18
CA PRO A 55 -5.27 9.01 -8.39
C PRO A 55 -5.36 10.46 -7.92
N HIS A 56 -6.11 11.29 -8.65
CA HIS A 56 -6.38 12.66 -8.23
C HIS A 56 -7.26 12.66 -6.95
N PRO A 57 -7.01 13.53 -5.94
CA PRO A 57 -7.76 13.54 -4.69
C PRO A 57 -9.29 13.62 -4.84
N LEU A 58 -9.77 14.40 -5.81
CA LEU A 58 -11.20 14.52 -6.12
C LEU A 58 -11.87 13.20 -6.56
N SER A 59 -11.08 12.17 -6.92
CA SER A 59 -11.59 10.87 -7.36
C SER A 59 -11.73 9.85 -6.22
N PHE A 60 -11.14 10.09 -5.04
CA PHE A 60 -11.04 9.09 -3.96
C PHE A 60 -12.38 8.47 -3.56
N ARG A 61 -13.42 9.30 -3.39
CA ARG A 61 -14.78 8.84 -3.00
C ARG A 61 -15.42 7.85 -3.98
N LYS A 62 -14.96 7.83 -5.23
CA LYS A 62 -15.47 6.94 -6.29
C LYS A 62 -14.56 5.75 -6.53
N LEU A 63 -13.35 5.73 -5.96
CA LEU A 63 -12.38 4.67 -6.16
C LEU A 63 -12.72 3.46 -5.30
N LYS A 64 -12.87 2.33 -6.01
CA LYS A 64 -12.94 1.00 -5.42
C LYS A 64 -11.59 0.32 -5.68
N ILE A 65 -10.87 0.04 -4.61
CA ILE A 65 -9.53 -0.55 -4.66
C ILE A 65 -9.65 -2.04 -4.32
N TYR A 66 -9.01 -2.88 -5.14
CA TYR A 66 -9.10 -4.33 -5.05
C TYR A 66 -7.70 -4.93 -5.15
N ASN A 67 -7.33 -5.81 -4.21
CA ASN A 67 -6.12 -6.65 -4.30
C ASN A 67 -4.87 -5.81 -4.62
N SER A 68 -4.68 -4.72 -3.86
CA SER A 68 -3.69 -3.68 -4.16
C SER A 68 -2.87 -3.27 -2.94
N ILE A 69 -1.72 -2.68 -3.21
CA ILE A 69 -0.94 -1.94 -2.21
C ILE A 69 -1.35 -0.47 -2.31
N LEU A 70 -1.56 0.16 -1.16
CA LEU A 70 -1.87 1.57 -1.02
C LEU A 70 -0.76 2.26 -0.24
N ILE A 71 -0.37 3.45 -0.68
CA ILE A 71 0.66 4.27 -0.03
C ILE A 71 0.02 5.61 0.29
N GLU A 72 -0.02 5.97 1.57
CA GLU A 72 -0.60 7.24 2.07
C GLU A 72 -2.06 7.48 1.64
N LEU A 73 -2.82 6.42 1.35
CA LEU A 73 -4.22 6.48 0.92
C LEU A 73 -5.16 5.72 1.84
N PRO A 74 -5.26 6.06 3.14
CA PRO A 74 -6.14 5.36 4.07
C PRO A 74 -7.63 5.49 3.70
N ILE A 75 -8.45 4.56 4.19
CA ILE A 75 -9.92 4.56 4.01
C ILE A 75 -10.55 5.90 4.43
N THR A 76 -9.97 6.57 5.42
CA THR A 76 -10.41 7.89 5.91
C THR A 76 -10.39 8.99 4.84
N LYS A 77 -9.60 8.85 3.77
CA LYS A 77 -9.64 9.75 2.59
C LYS A 77 -10.86 9.50 1.68
N GLY A 78 -11.70 8.51 2.00
CA GLY A 78 -12.97 8.23 1.34
C GLY A 78 -12.93 7.10 0.31
N LEU A 79 -11.81 6.36 0.21
CA LEU A 79 -11.67 5.20 -0.67
C LEU A 79 -12.49 4.01 -0.14
N LYS A 80 -12.83 3.08 -1.03
CA LYS A 80 -13.49 1.81 -0.66
C LYS A 80 -12.59 0.64 -0.99
N TYR A 81 -12.24 -0.14 0.02
CA TYR A 81 -11.40 -1.33 -0.12
C TYR A 81 -12.28 -2.55 -0.29
N PHE A 82 -11.85 -3.46 -1.17
CA PHE A 82 -12.50 -4.72 -1.45
C PHE A 82 -11.44 -5.81 -1.63
N GLY A 83 -11.73 -7.03 -1.16
CA GLY A 83 -10.72 -8.09 -1.13
C GLY A 83 -9.55 -7.71 -0.23
N GLU A 84 -8.35 -8.17 -0.54
CA GLU A 84 -7.18 -7.95 0.32
C GLU A 84 -6.40 -6.71 -0.10
N ASN A 85 -6.12 -5.78 0.81
CA ASN A 85 -5.39 -4.56 0.46
C ASN A 85 -4.36 -4.24 1.52
N VAL A 86 -3.13 -3.93 1.12
CA VAL A 86 -2.07 -3.56 2.06
C VAL A 86 -1.90 -2.05 2.03
N LEU A 87 -2.13 -1.38 3.16
CA LEU A 87 -1.86 0.04 3.35
C LEU A 87 -0.50 0.23 4.00
N ILE A 88 0.31 1.11 3.42
CA ILE A 88 1.52 1.71 4.03
C ILE A 88 1.17 3.17 4.31
N ASP A 89 1.30 3.59 5.57
CA ASP A 89 0.87 4.93 6.02
C ASP A 89 1.73 5.40 7.20
N HIS A 90 2.02 6.70 7.28
CA HIS A 90 2.72 7.33 8.40
C HIS A 90 1.99 8.57 8.98
N HIS A 91 0.72 8.81 8.64
CA HIS A 91 -0.04 9.99 9.10
C HIS A 91 -0.35 10.03 10.62
N LYS A 92 0.10 9.04 11.40
CA LYS A 92 -0.12 8.94 12.85
C LYS A 92 1.21 9.06 13.59
N ASP A 93 1.19 8.86 14.90
CA ASP A 93 2.39 8.86 15.75
C ASP A 93 3.40 7.72 15.41
N PHE A 94 3.10 6.88 14.43
CA PHE A 94 3.92 5.74 14.01
C PHE A 94 3.69 5.41 12.54
N SER A 95 4.69 4.76 11.92
CA SER A 95 4.54 4.18 10.58
C SER A 95 3.88 2.81 10.67
N GLU A 96 2.96 2.49 9.77
CA GLU A 96 2.25 1.21 9.78
C GLU A 96 2.20 0.53 8.42
N VAL A 97 2.25 -0.81 8.44
CA VAL A 97 1.80 -1.66 7.34
C VAL A 97 0.58 -2.44 7.81
N THR A 98 -0.56 -2.19 7.18
CA THR A 98 -1.85 -2.79 7.57
C THR A 98 -2.42 -3.60 6.42
N LEU A 99 -2.72 -4.88 6.67
CA LEU A 99 -3.53 -5.69 5.77
C LEU A 99 -5.00 -5.50 6.12
N TYR A 100 -5.77 -5.08 5.12
CA TYR A 100 -7.23 -5.04 5.17
C TYR A 100 -7.81 -6.22 4.39
N ARG A 101 -8.93 -6.75 4.86
CA ARG A 101 -9.87 -7.55 4.06
C ARG A 101 -11.18 -6.79 4.01
N ASP A 102 -11.52 -6.30 2.82
CA ASP A 102 -12.54 -5.28 2.63
C ASP A 102 -12.25 -4.06 3.53
N PHE A 103 -13.11 -3.74 4.49
CA PHE A 103 -12.95 -2.61 5.42
C PHE A 103 -12.32 -3.01 6.76
N GLU A 104 -12.10 -4.30 6.98
CA GLU A 104 -11.64 -4.81 8.27
C GLU A 104 -10.12 -4.92 8.31
N LYS A 105 -9.51 -4.41 9.38
CA LYS A 105 -8.08 -4.61 9.65
C LYS A 105 -7.85 -6.04 10.10
N VAL A 106 -7.05 -6.79 9.35
CA VAL A 106 -6.72 -8.19 9.66
C VAL A 106 -5.36 -8.29 10.34
N ILE A 107 -4.37 -7.55 9.84
CA ILE A 107 -3.01 -7.47 10.38
C ILE A 107 -2.61 -6.01 10.43
N GLN A 108 -1.98 -5.58 11.52
CA GLN A 108 -1.40 -4.26 11.64
C GLN A 108 -0.01 -4.39 12.26
N VAL A 109 1.02 -4.02 11.49
CA VAL A 109 2.39 -3.98 11.95
C VAL A 109 2.78 -2.53 12.14
N LYS A 110 3.07 -2.14 13.39
CA LYS A 110 3.51 -0.79 13.75
C LYS A 110 5.03 -0.75 13.82
N MET A 111 5.63 0.31 13.31
CA MET A 111 7.06 0.55 13.30
C MET A 111 7.32 1.91 13.93
N ASP A 112 8.34 1.95 14.78
CA ASP A 112 8.77 3.13 15.54
C ASP A 112 9.59 4.09 14.65
#